data_AF-A0A183JBP9-F1
#
_entry.id   AF-A0A183JBP9-F1
#
_cell.length_a   1.000
_cell.length_b   1.000
_cell.length_c   1.000
_cell.angle_alpha   90.00
_cell.angle_beta   90.00
_cell.angle_gamma   90.00
#
_symmetry.space_group_name_H-M   'P 1'
#
loop_
_entity.id
_entity.type
_entity.pdbx_description
1 polymer ?
#
loop_
_entity_poly.entity_id
_entity_poly.type
_entity_poly.pdbx_seq_one_letter_code
_entity_poly.pdbx_strand_id
1 'polypeptide(L)'
;MIELMDVILRKENFDLRLTPYKVLATSNRHAYLQLKAPSPNSPMGVQKDVMETYIRSCAGYCVITYLLGVGDRHMENLLLTADGHLFHIDFSFILGADPKPMAPEVRLTRAMIDGMGGPNSNQFNEFWKITFTAFLILRRHANLFLTLFSLMSNTGIQSFNGQQNNASEFLKEHFCVHQSEEKAVSRLANRMTESIKAIVPDIMERIHTIVQVNNFYYVGNSQFHIFFS
;
A
#
# COMPACT_ATOMS: atom_id res chain seq x y z
N MET A 1 14.00 5.38 -2.62
CA MET A 1 12.96 5.25 -1.57
C MET A 1 12.16 3.96 -1.71
N ILE A 2 11.50 3.72 -2.85
CA ILE A 2 10.71 2.49 -3.07
C ILE A 2 11.56 1.22 -2.93
N GLU A 3 12.74 1.18 -3.55
CA GLU A 3 13.69 0.06 -3.41
C GLU A 3 14.11 -0.17 -1.95
N LEU A 4 14.28 0.89 -1.16
CA LEU A 4 14.61 0.77 0.25
C LEU A 4 13.45 0.15 1.05
N MET A 5 12.22 0.60 0.80
CA MET A 5 11.03 0.02 1.43
C MET A 5 10.92 -1.47 1.09
N ASP A 6 11.14 -1.82 -0.18
CA ASP A 6 11.14 -3.21 -0.64
C ASP A 6 12.24 -4.06 0.02
N VAL A 7 13.47 -3.54 0.13
CA VAL A 7 14.56 -4.22 0.85
C VAL A 7 14.21 -4.44 2.33
N ILE A 8 13.62 -3.46 3.00
CA ILE A 8 13.20 -3.59 4.41
C ILE A 8 12.14 -4.68 4.55
N LEU A 9 11.11 -4.65 3.70
CA LEU A 9 10.04 -5.65 3.71
C LEU A 9 10.57 -7.06 3.45
N ARG A 10 11.45 -7.23 2.46
CA ARG A 10 12.08 -8.52 2.15
C ARG A 10 12.99 -9.03 3.28
N LYS A 11 13.66 -8.13 4.02
CA LYS A 11 14.44 -8.51 5.22
C LYS A 11 13.58 -9.03 6.36
N GLU A 12 12.34 -8.58 6.46
CA GLU A 12 11.33 -9.08 7.41
C GLU A 12 10.56 -10.29 6.84
N ASN A 13 11.10 -10.94 5.79
CA ASN A 13 10.48 -12.06 5.07
C ASN A 13 9.10 -11.73 4.48
N PHE A 14 8.87 -10.47 4.15
CA PHE A 14 7.60 -9.98 3.64
C PHE A 14 7.74 -9.46 2.20
N ASP A 15 7.78 -10.36 1.23
CA ASP A 15 7.87 -9.97 -0.18
C ASP A 15 6.51 -9.49 -0.72
N LEU A 16 6.46 -8.23 -1.16
CA LEU A 16 5.28 -7.62 -1.79
C LEU A 16 5.29 -7.73 -3.32
N ARG A 17 6.30 -8.39 -3.91
CA ARG A 17 6.45 -8.55 -5.35
C ARG A 17 6.42 -7.18 -6.06
N LEU A 18 7.20 -6.23 -5.56
CA LEU A 18 7.35 -4.92 -6.17
C LEU A 18 8.32 -5.02 -7.35
N THR A 19 7.93 -4.49 -8.52
CA THR A 19 8.76 -4.55 -9.74
C THR A 19 9.28 -3.16 -10.13
N PRO A 20 10.61 -2.98 -10.30
CA PRO A 20 11.18 -1.73 -10.78
C PRO A 20 11.21 -1.64 -12.33
N TYR A 21 10.08 -1.95 -12.98
CA TYR A 21 9.77 -1.76 -14.42
C TYR A 21 10.22 -2.80 -15.47
N LYS A 22 9.23 -3.28 -16.25
CA LYS A 22 8.97 -3.02 -17.70
C LYS A 22 7.46 -3.29 -17.95
N VAL A 23 6.89 -2.80 -19.08
CA VAL A 23 5.54 -3.15 -19.64
C VAL A 23 4.35 -2.34 -19.06
N LEU A 24 3.07 -2.55 -19.43
CA LEU A 24 2.23 -1.92 -20.49
C LEU A 24 0.82 -1.66 -19.86
N ALA A 25 0.04 -0.68 -20.35
CA ALA A 25 -1.23 -0.26 -19.72
C ALA A 25 -2.45 -1.05 -20.22
N THR A 26 -3.34 -1.50 -19.33
CA THR A 26 -4.66 -2.05 -19.71
C THR A 26 -5.78 -1.63 -18.74
N SER A 27 -6.99 -1.46 -19.28
CA SER A 27 -8.17 -0.93 -18.57
C SER A 27 -9.01 -1.98 -17.84
N ASN A 28 -8.95 -3.27 -18.20
CA ASN A 28 -9.71 -4.35 -17.55
C ASN A 28 -8.78 -5.41 -16.93
N ARG A 29 -8.48 -5.24 -15.64
CA ARG A 29 -7.44 -5.98 -14.92
C ARG A 29 -7.81 -7.45 -14.65
N HIS A 30 -9.03 -7.73 -14.19
CA HIS A 30 -9.46 -9.10 -13.91
C HIS A 30 -9.49 -9.95 -15.18
N ALA A 31 -10.17 -9.45 -16.23
CA ALA A 31 -10.24 -10.16 -17.50
C ALA A 31 -8.87 -10.32 -18.15
N TYR A 32 -7.98 -9.32 -17.99
CA TYR A 32 -6.61 -9.43 -18.46
C TYR A 32 -5.83 -10.54 -17.76
N LEU A 33 -5.90 -10.65 -16.43
CA LEU A 33 -5.25 -11.74 -15.70
C LEU A 33 -5.84 -13.11 -16.06
N GLN A 34 -7.15 -13.19 -16.23
CA GLN A 34 -7.82 -14.43 -16.64
C GLN A 34 -7.41 -14.86 -18.06
N LEU A 35 -7.24 -13.90 -18.98
CA LEU A 35 -6.76 -14.15 -20.34
C LEU A 35 -5.28 -14.58 -20.37
N LYS A 36 -4.44 -13.95 -19.54
CA LYS A 36 -2.99 -14.17 -19.56
C LYS A 36 -2.53 -15.35 -18.71
N ALA A 37 -3.24 -15.65 -17.64
CA ALA A 37 -2.93 -16.72 -16.71
C ALA A 37 -4.20 -17.50 -16.31
N PRO A 38 -4.87 -18.18 -17.25
CA PRO A 38 -6.08 -18.93 -16.95
C PRO A 38 -5.79 -20.12 -16.03
N SER A 39 -6.70 -20.38 -15.10
CA SER A 39 -6.72 -21.60 -14.29
C SER A 39 -8.17 -22.07 -14.11
N PRO A 40 -8.59 -23.15 -14.80
CA PRO A 40 -9.96 -23.67 -14.71
C PRO A 40 -10.36 -24.13 -13.30
N ASN A 41 -9.37 -24.52 -12.49
CA ASN A 41 -9.56 -25.09 -11.17
C ASN A 41 -9.54 -24.03 -10.05
N SER A 42 -9.28 -22.76 -10.38
CA SER A 42 -9.25 -21.70 -9.37
C SER A 42 -10.61 -20.99 -9.28
N PRO A 43 -11.05 -20.55 -8.09
CA PRO A 43 -12.34 -19.86 -7.92
C PRO A 43 -12.50 -18.59 -8.77
N MET A 44 -11.38 -18.01 -9.19
CA MET A 44 -11.30 -16.75 -9.94
C MET A 44 -10.97 -16.96 -11.42
N GLY A 45 -10.78 -18.20 -11.87
CA GLY A 45 -10.32 -18.49 -13.23
C GLY A 45 -8.88 -18.04 -13.53
N VAL A 46 -8.15 -17.52 -12.54
CA VAL A 46 -6.76 -17.02 -12.64
C VAL A 46 -5.82 -17.93 -11.85
N GLN A 47 -4.59 -18.15 -12.33
CA GLN A 47 -3.57 -18.87 -11.57
C GLN A 47 -3.36 -18.24 -10.18
N LYS A 48 -3.25 -19.10 -9.15
CA LYS A 48 -3.16 -18.68 -7.76
C LYS A 48 -1.97 -17.72 -7.53
N ASP A 49 -0.81 -18.07 -8.07
CA ASP A 49 0.42 -17.29 -7.88
C ASP A 49 0.32 -15.91 -8.53
N VAL A 50 -0.31 -15.80 -9.70
CA VAL A 50 -0.55 -14.52 -10.40
C VAL A 50 -1.51 -13.63 -9.61
N MET A 51 -2.60 -14.20 -9.07
CA MET A 51 -3.52 -13.47 -8.21
C MET A 51 -2.85 -13.03 -6.90
N GLU A 52 -1.99 -13.87 -6.33
CA GLU A 52 -1.20 -13.53 -5.15
C GLU A 52 -0.21 -12.39 -5.43
N THR A 53 0.45 -12.38 -6.60
CA THR A 53 1.28 -11.25 -7.06
C THR A 53 0.47 -9.98 -7.15
N TYR A 54 -0.71 -10.06 -7.75
CA TYR A 54 -1.60 -8.91 -7.90
C TYR A 54 -2.01 -8.32 -6.56
N ILE A 55 -2.44 -9.15 -5.62
CA ILE A 55 -2.85 -8.70 -4.28
C ILE A 55 -1.67 -8.07 -3.54
N ARG A 56 -0.50 -8.73 -3.55
CA ARG A 56 0.70 -8.25 -2.85
C ARG A 56 1.22 -6.92 -3.41
N SER A 57 1.37 -6.84 -4.72
CA SER A 57 1.87 -5.62 -5.38
C SER A 57 0.88 -4.46 -5.22
N CYS A 58 -0.42 -4.75 -5.31
CA CYS A 58 -1.47 -3.77 -5.03
C CYS A 58 -1.38 -3.22 -3.60
N ALA A 59 -1.25 -4.09 -2.59
CA ALA A 59 -1.11 -3.69 -1.20
C ALA A 59 0.15 -2.85 -0.97
N GLY A 60 1.29 -3.28 -1.51
CA GLY A 60 2.56 -2.56 -1.39
C GLY A 60 2.52 -1.17 -2.01
N TYR A 61 2.02 -1.03 -3.23
CA TYR A 61 1.89 0.29 -3.84
C TYR A 61 0.87 1.18 -3.11
N CYS A 62 -0.23 0.64 -2.56
CA CYS A 62 -1.13 1.43 -1.72
C CYS A 62 -0.41 2.01 -0.47
N VAL A 63 0.38 1.20 0.23
CA VAL A 63 1.15 1.66 1.39
C VAL A 63 2.25 2.65 1.00
N ILE A 64 3.02 2.36 -0.05
CA ILE A 64 4.12 3.22 -0.52
C ILE A 64 3.60 4.57 -0.96
N THR A 65 2.50 4.59 -1.72
CA THR A 65 1.93 5.84 -2.25
C THR A 65 1.33 6.70 -1.15
N TYR A 66 0.72 6.08 -0.14
CA TYR A 66 0.32 6.76 1.09
C TYR A 66 1.52 7.39 1.79
N LEU A 67 2.53 6.60 2.14
CA LEU A 67 3.67 7.05 2.94
C LEU A 67 4.48 8.15 2.24
N LEU A 68 4.59 8.09 0.91
CA LEU A 68 5.32 9.08 0.12
C LEU A 68 4.45 10.25 -0.35
N GLY A 69 3.13 10.22 -0.12
CA GLY A 69 2.21 11.25 -0.59
C GLY A 69 2.26 11.44 -2.10
N VAL A 70 2.26 10.34 -2.85
CA VAL A 70 2.37 10.42 -4.32
C VAL A 70 1.07 11.00 -4.87
N GLY A 71 1.17 12.13 -5.57
CA GLY A 71 0.07 12.81 -6.25
C GLY A 71 -0.16 12.32 -7.67
N ASP A 72 -1.07 13.00 -8.37
CA ASP A 72 -1.45 12.75 -9.78
C ASP A 72 -1.80 11.29 -10.08
N ARG A 73 -2.57 10.72 -9.15
CA ARG A 73 -2.85 9.29 -9.08
C ARG A 73 -3.95 8.90 -10.05
N HIS A 74 -3.75 8.99 -11.37
CA HIS A 74 -4.77 8.57 -12.33
C HIS A 74 -4.69 7.09 -12.64
N MET A 75 -5.80 6.49 -13.09
CA MET A 75 -5.83 5.05 -13.42
C MET A 75 -4.83 4.69 -14.52
N GLU A 76 -4.50 5.66 -15.37
CA GLU A 76 -3.52 5.55 -16.47
C GLU A 76 -2.09 5.38 -15.97
N ASN A 77 -1.80 5.80 -14.73
CA ASN A 77 -0.49 5.67 -14.12
C ASN A 77 -0.27 4.34 -13.39
N LEU A 78 -1.27 3.45 -13.38
CA LEU A 78 -1.20 2.11 -12.80
C LEU A 78 -1.14 1.05 -13.90
N LEU A 79 0.00 0.38 -14.02
CA LEU A 79 0.21 -0.70 -14.99
C LEU A 79 0.04 -2.07 -14.35
N LEU A 80 -0.32 -3.05 -15.18
CA LEU A 80 -0.50 -4.44 -14.78
C LEU A 80 0.21 -5.36 -15.78
N THR A 81 1.03 -6.26 -15.25
CA THR A 81 1.77 -7.26 -16.03
C THR A 81 1.00 -8.58 -16.12
N ALA A 82 1.38 -9.43 -17.08
CA ALA A 82 0.73 -10.73 -17.31
C ALA A 82 0.91 -11.71 -16.14
N ASP A 83 2.00 -11.57 -15.39
CA ASP A 83 2.37 -12.31 -14.18
C ASP A 83 1.80 -11.68 -12.89
N GLY A 84 0.98 -10.63 -13.02
CA GLY A 84 0.15 -10.10 -11.95
C GLY A 84 0.75 -8.92 -11.20
N HIS A 85 1.96 -8.45 -11.51
CA HIS A 85 2.48 -7.24 -10.86
C HIS A 85 1.70 -6.00 -11.26
N LEU A 86 1.16 -5.31 -10.25
CA LEU A 86 0.62 -3.96 -10.36
C LEU A 86 1.66 -2.97 -9.85
N PHE A 87 1.93 -1.92 -10.63
CA PHE A 87 2.86 -0.87 -10.22
C PHE A 87 2.43 0.51 -10.71
N HIS A 88 2.93 1.54 -10.04
CA HIS A 88 2.74 2.92 -10.47
C HIS A 88 3.93 3.44 -11.25
N ILE A 89 3.67 4.26 -12.27
CA ILE A 89 4.70 4.76 -13.20
C ILE A 89 5.03 6.23 -13.07
N ASP A 90 4.20 6.98 -12.35
CA ASP A 90 4.38 8.42 -12.18
C ASP A 90 4.67 8.79 -10.72
N PHE A 91 5.80 9.45 -10.49
CA PHE A 91 6.19 9.98 -9.17
C PHE A 91 6.61 11.44 -9.30
N SER A 92 6.09 12.14 -10.32
CA SER A 92 6.37 13.55 -10.58
C SER A 92 5.81 14.45 -9.46
N PHE A 93 4.81 13.96 -8.72
CA PHE A 93 4.23 14.62 -7.57
C PHE A 93 4.37 13.72 -6.33
N ILE A 94 5.07 14.22 -5.31
CA ILE A 94 5.31 13.52 -4.04
C ILE A 94 5.13 14.47 -2.85
N LEU A 95 5.05 13.92 -1.64
CA LEU A 95 4.84 14.66 -0.38
C LEU A 95 3.57 15.52 -0.38
N GLY A 96 2.49 15.02 -0.99
CA GLY A 96 1.19 15.68 -0.99
C GLY A 96 1.04 16.77 -2.05
N ALA A 97 2.06 17.01 -2.88
CA ALA A 97 1.87 17.78 -4.10
C ALA A 97 0.86 17.05 -5.01
N ASP A 98 -0.10 17.77 -5.58
CA ASP A 98 -1.02 17.23 -6.58
C ASP A 98 -1.47 18.36 -7.50
N PRO A 99 -1.55 18.16 -8.82
CA PRO A 99 -2.09 19.16 -9.75
C PRO A 99 -3.58 19.44 -9.52
N LYS A 100 -4.31 18.53 -8.84
CA LYS A 100 -5.74 18.65 -8.58
C LYS A 100 -6.00 19.13 -7.15
N PRO A 101 -6.82 20.18 -6.97
CA PRO A 101 -7.26 20.58 -5.64
C PRO A 101 -8.12 19.45 -5.03
N MET A 102 -7.75 19.00 -3.81
CA MET A 102 -8.45 17.96 -3.04
C MET A 102 -8.37 16.53 -3.61
N ALA A 103 -7.24 16.15 -4.21
CA ALA A 103 -7.00 14.76 -4.57
C ALA A 103 -6.98 13.84 -3.32
N PRO A 104 -7.56 12.62 -3.39
CA PRO A 104 -7.46 11.66 -2.29
C PRO A 104 -6.01 11.21 -2.05
N GLU A 105 -5.59 11.13 -0.77
CA GLU A 105 -4.23 10.73 -0.37
C GLU A 105 -3.86 9.29 -0.76
N VAL A 106 -4.86 8.38 -0.84
CA VAL A 106 -4.66 6.99 -1.30
C VAL A 106 -5.78 6.57 -2.23
N ARG A 107 -5.43 5.92 -3.35
CA ARG A 107 -6.38 5.56 -4.40
C ARG A 107 -6.56 4.05 -4.54
N LEU A 108 -7.33 3.46 -3.63
CA LEU A 108 -7.94 2.15 -3.86
C LEU A 108 -9.16 2.34 -4.79
N THR A 109 -9.14 1.73 -5.97
CA THR A 109 -10.20 1.92 -6.98
C THR A 109 -11.13 0.72 -7.06
N ARG A 110 -12.37 0.92 -7.53
CA ARG A 110 -13.30 -0.19 -7.80
C ARG A 110 -12.69 -1.24 -8.72
N ALA A 111 -12.02 -0.82 -9.80
CA ALA A 111 -11.32 -1.75 -10.70
C ALA A 111 -10.24 -2.59 -10.00
N MET A 112 -9.58 -2.05 -8.97
CA MET A 112 -8.62 -2.83 -8.17
C MET A 112 -9.33 -3.90 -7.35
N ILE A 113 -10.45 -3.53 -6.71
CA ILE A 113 -11.29 -4.40 -5.88
C ILE A 113 -11.94 -5.49 -6.74
N ASP A 114 -12.48 -5.13 -7.89
CA ASP A 114 -13.07 -6.07 -8.86
C ASP A 114 -12.00 -7.04 -9.39
N GLY A 115 -10.76 -6.55 -9.59
CA GLY A 115 -9.58 -7.39 -9.86
C GLY A 115 -9.36 -8.50 -8.82
N MET A 116 -9.69 -8.22 -7.56
CA MET A 116 -9.61 -9.16 -6.44
C MET A 116 -10.88 -10.01 -6.28
N GLY A 117 -11.89 -9.87 -7.15
CA GLY A 117 -13.15 -10.61 -7.03
C GLY A 117 -14.22 -9.87 -6.23
N GLY A 118 -14.07 -8.56 -6.08
CA GLY A 118 -15.07 -7.69 -5.43
C GLY A 118 -14.87 -7.56 -3.92
N PRO A 119 -15.68 -6.70 -3.28
CA PRO A 119 -15.51 -6.36 -1.87
C PRO A 119 -15.73 -7.54 -0.94
N ASN A 120 -16.58 -8.51 -1.30
CA ASN A 120 -16.90 -9.66 -0.44
C ASN A 120 -15.94 -10.85 -0.62
N SER A 121 -14.91 -10.72 -1.45
CA SER A 121 -13.97 -11.80 -1.73
C SER A 121 -12.98 -12.07 -0.58
N ASN A 122 -12.50 -13.30 -0.49
CA ASN A 122 -11.40 -13.67 0.41
C ASN A 122 -10.08 -13.00 0.01
N GLN A 123 -9.87 -12.76 -1.28
CA GLN A 123 -8.72 -12.07 -1.82
C GLN A 123 -8.68 -10.61 -1.37
N PHE A 124 -9.83 -9.94 -1.32
CA PHE A 124 -9.91 -8.58 -0.78
C PHE A 124 -9.72 -8.51 0.75
N ASN A 125 -10.14 -9.55 1.49
CA ASN A 125 -9.75 -9.70 2.90
C ASN A 125 -8.23 -9.82 3.06
N GLU A 126 -7.60 -10.64 2.22
CA GLU A 126 -6.16 -10.87 2.26
C GLU A 126 -5.37 -9.62 1.89
N PHE A 127 -5.87 -8.83 0.93
CA PHE A 127 -5.33 -7.51 0.61
C PHE A 127 -5.21 -6.61 1.85
N TRP A 128 -6.24 -6.52 2.69
CA TRP A 128 -6.20 -5.70 3.90
C TRP A 128 -5.18 -6.18 4.92
N LYS A 129 -5.11 -7.50 5.15
CA LYS A 129 -4.08 -8.07 6.02
C LYS A 129 -2.68 -7.71 5.54
N ILE A 130 -2.39 -7.95 4.26
CA ILE A 130 -1.08 -7.66 3.67
C ILE A 130 -0.77 -6.16 3.75
N THR A 131 -1.75 -5.30 3.48
CA THR A 131 -1.63 -3.84 3.55
C THR A 131 -1.25 -3.38 4.96
N PHE A 132 -1.95 -3.86 5.99
CA PHE A 132 -1.67 -3.46 7.37
C PHE A 132 -0.33 -4.01 7.85
N THR A 133 -0.02 -5.27 7.54
CA THR A 133 1.29 -5.86 7.87
C THR A 133 2.44 -5.08 7.21
N ALA A 134 2.34 -4.76 5.91
CA ALA A 134 3.33 -3.94 5.21
C ALA A 134 3.51 -2.57 5.87
N PHE A 135 2.41 -1.89 6.19
CA PHE A 135 2.44 -0.58 6.83
C PHE A 135 3.10 -0.62 8.20
N LEU A 136 2.75 -1.59 9.06
CA LEU A 136 3.34 -1.72 10.40
C LEU A 136 4.83 -2.07 10.34
N ILE A 137 5.25 -2.93 9.40
CA ILE A 137 6.68 -3.20 9.16
C ILE A 137 7.41 -1.92 8.80
N LEU A 138 6.94 -1.18 7.78
CA LEU A 138 7.59 0.06 7.36
C LEU A 138 7.59 1.12 8.47
N ARG A 139 6.51 1.20 9.25
CA ARG A 139 6.37 2.09 10.40
C ARG A 139 7.42 1.83 11.48
N ARG A 140 7.75 0.57 11.79
CA ARG A 140 8.85 0.23 12.72
C ARG A 140 10.19 0.82 12.27
N HIS A 141 10.37 1.03 10.97
CA HIS A 141 11.55 1.63 10.36
C HIS A 141 11.39 3.12 10.01
N ALA A 142 10.35 3.80 10.52
CA ALA A 142 10.07 5.22 10.22
C ALA A 142 11.28 6.14 10.45
N ASN A 143 12.06 5.92 11.52
CA ASN A 143 13.24 6.72 11.83
C ASN A 143 14.28 6.73 10.71
N LEU A 144 14.50 5.60 10.04
CA LEU A 144 15.42 5.52 8.91
C LEU A 144 14.97 6.41 7.75
N PHE A 145 13.67 6.36 7.43
CA PHE A 145 13.09 7.20 6.37
C PHE A 145 13.17 8.69 6.73
N LEU A 146 12.86 9.05 7.98
CA LEU A 146 12.97 10.42 8.48
C LEU A 146 14.41 10.94 8.40
N THR A 147 15.40 10.15 8.81
CA THR A 147 16.82 10.52 8.72
C THR A 147 17.25 10.68 7.26
N LEU A 148 16.90 9.75 6.38
CA LEU A 148 17.24 9.84 4.96
C LEU A 148 16.65 11.10 4.31
N PHE A 149 15.37 11.39 4.56
CA PHE A 149 14.74 12.60 4.05
C PHE A 149 15.34 13.88 4.64
N SER A 150 15.69 13.88 5.93
CA SER A 150 16.38 15.01 6.56
C SER A 150 17.78 15.26 5.98
N LEU A 151 18.46 14.21 5.50
CA LEU A 151 19.72 14.37 4.80
C LEU A 151 19.50 14.87 3.37
N MET A 152 18.51 14.34 2.65
CA MET A 152 18.17 14.77 1.29
C MET A 152 17.71 16.23 1.23
N SER A 153 16.96 16.73 2.23
CA SER A 153 16.55 18.13 2.29
C SER A 153 17.75 19.09 2.31
N ASN A 154 18.85 18.69 2.93
CA ASN A 154 20.06 19.51 3.03
C ASN A 154 20.91 19.51 1.74
N THR A 155 20.58 18.69 0.74
CA THR A 155 21.37 18.56 -0.51
C THR A 155 20.95 19.54 -1.62
N GLY A 156 19.93 20.37 -1.40
CA GLY A 156 19.54 21.40 -2.36
C GLY A 156 18.94 20.88 -3.67
N ILE A 157 18.44 19.63 -3.71
CA ILE A 157 17.66 19.13 -4.85
C ILE A 157 16.42 20.02 -5.01
N GLN A 158 16.44 20.86 -6.06
CA GLN A 158 15.53 21.97 -6.34
C GLN A 158 14.06 21.58 -6.64
N SER A 159 13.67 20.32 -6.42
CA SER A 159 12.29 19.87 -6.61
C SER A 159 11.39 20.12 -5.39
N PHE A 160 11.97 20.48 -4.24
CA PHE A 160 11.22 20.86 -3.03
C PHE A 160 11.10 22.39 -2.94
N ASN A 161 10.37 23.02 -3.88
CA ASN A 161 10.07 24.45 -3.81
C ASN A 161 9.21 24.72 -2.56
N GLY A 162 9.83 25.24 -1.49
CA GLY A 162 9.15 25.81 -0.31
C GLY A 162 8.64 24.85 0.77
N GLN A 163 8.73 23.52 0.59
CA GLN A 163 8.13 22.54 1.51
C GLN A 163 9.15 21.70 2.33
N GLN A 164 10.43 22.08 2.35
CA GLN A 164 11.48 21.24 2.97
C GLN A 164 11.26 20.99 4.48
N ASN A 165 10.85 22.01 5.24
CA ASN A 165 10.49 21.83 6.66
C ASN A 165 9.20 21.01 6.84
N ASN A 166 8.36 20.92 5.80
CA ASN A 166 7.11 20.15 5.82
C ASN A 166 7.32 18.67 5.48
N ALA A 167 8.41 18.28 4.82
CA ALA A 167 8.64 16.89 4.42
C ALA A 167 8.81 15.94 5.61
N SER A 168 9.58 16.36 6.62
CA SER A 168 9.77 15.57 7.85
C SER A 168 8.45 15.44 8.61
N GLU A 169 7.70 16.54 8.73
CA GLU A 169 6.41 16.54 9.42
C GLU A 169 5.36 15.70 8.67
N PHE A 170 5.33 15.82 7.34
CA PHE A 170 4.51 15.01 6.46
C PHE A 170 4.76 13.51 6.69
N LEU A 171 6.03 13.10 6.69
CA LEU A 171 6.38 11.70 6.91
C LEU A 171 6.01 11.26 8.33
N LYS A 172 6.27 12.07 9.36
CA LYS A 172 5.85 11.73 10.73
C LYS A 172 4.35 11.53 10.84
N GLU A 173 3.57 12.37 10.17
CA GLU A 173 2.12 12.28 10.12
C GLU A 173 1.66 11.00 9.39
N HIS A 174 2.23 10.70 8.22
CA HIS A 174 1.85 9.54 7.42
C HIS A 174 2.33 8.22 8.03
N PHE A 175 3.52 8.20 8.62
CA PHE A 175 3.97 7.08 9.43
C PHE A 175 3.23 7.00 10.77
N CYS A 176 2.48 8.02 11.18
CA CYS A 176 1.72 8.12 12.42
C CYS A 176 2.58 7.93 13.69
N VAL A 177 3.85 8.34 13.70
CA VAL A 177 4.89 7.89 14.66
C VAL A 177 4.54 8.03 16.15
N HIS A 178 3.63 8.95 16.51
CA HIS A 178 3.20 9.21 17.89
C HIS A 178 1.87 8.54 18.27
N GLN A 179 1.33 7.66 17.43
CA GLN A 179 0.06 6.97 17.65
C GLN A 179 0.27 5.48 17.98
N SER A 180 -0.74 4.80 18.52
CA SER A 180 -0.72 3.34 18.67
C SER A 180 -0.87 2.67 17.29
N GLU A 181 -0.52 1.38 17.21
CA GLU A 181 -0.66 0.61 15.97
C GLU A 181 -2.12 0.57 15.49
N GLU A 182 -3.09 0.42 16.41
CA GLU A 182 -4.52 0.40 16.08
C GLU A 182 -4.98 1.72 15.47
N LYS A 183 -4.56 2.85 16.05
CA LYS A 183 -4.89 4.19 15.53
C LYS A 183 -4.26 4.43 14.17
N ALA A 184 -3.01 3.99 13.99
CA ALA A 184 -2.29 4.14 12.74
C ALA A 184 -2.94 3.31 11.61
N VAL A 185 -3.31 2.06 11.90
CA VAL A 185 -4.03 1.19 10.96
C VAL A 185 -5.41 1.74 10.63
N SER A 186 -6.16 2.20 11.64
CA SER A 186 -7.48 2.82 11.42
C SER A 186 -7.37 4.07 10.54
N ARG A 187 -6.35 4.90 10.74
CA ARG A 187 -6.09 6.07 9.89
C ARG A 187 -5.81 5.67 8.45
N LEU A 188 -4.92 4.70 8.22
CA LEU A 188 -4.64 4.18 6.87
C LEU A 188 -5.91 3.63 6.19
N ALA A 189 -6.70 2.83 6.91
CA ALA A 189 -7.96 2.28 6.41
C ALA A 189 -8.96 3.38 6.00
N ASN A 190 -9.12 4.41 6.84
CA ASN A 190 -9.99 5.55 6.53
C ASN A 190 -9.52 6.24 5.25
N ARG A 191 -8.23 6.57 5.14
CA ARG A 191 -7.68 7.21 3.94
C ARG A 191 -7.85 6.38 2.67
N MET A 192 -7.61 5.08 2.74
CA MET A 192 -7.76 4.18 1.60
C MET A 192 -9.22 4.03 1.14
N THR A 193 -10.17 4.18 2.04
CA THR A 193 -11.59 3.96 1.76
C THR A 193 -12.35 5.24 1.39
N GLU A 194 -11.74 6.43 1.54
CA GLU A 194 -12.30 7.72 1.12
C GLU A 194 -12.73 7.75 -0.36
N SER A 195 -12.03 7.00 -1.23
CA SER A 195 -12.33 6.90 -2.66
C SER A 195 -13.48 5.94 -3.00
N ILE A 196 -13.96 5.16 -2.03
CA ILE A 196 -14.96 4.09 -2.21
C ILE A 196 -16.11 4.19 -1.18
N LYS A 197 -16.56 5.41 -0.88
CA LYS A 197 -17.55 5.74 0.16
C LYS A 197 -18.79 4.84 0.22
N ALA A 198 -19.29 4.39 -0.92
CA ALA A 198 -20.50 3.58 -1.02
C ALA A 198 -20.38 2.18 -0.38
N ILE A 199 -19.18 1.64 -0.21
CA ILE A 199 -18.92 0.30 0.35
C ILE A 199 -18.11 0.35 1.65
N VAL A 200 -17.90 1.54 2.22
CA VAL A 200 -17.11 1.74 3.44
C VAL A 200 -17.68 0.99 4.66
N PRO A 201 -18.99 1.01 4.96
CA PRO A 201 -19.50 0.40 6.19
C PRO A 201 -19.15 -1.10 6.30
N ASP A 202 -19.44 -1.85 5.24
CA ASP A 202 -19.18 -3.30 5.16
C ASP A 202 -17.67 -3.62 5.23
N ILE A 203 -16.84 -2.75 4.67
CA ILE A 203 -15.38 -2.90 4.70
C ILE A 203 -14.84 -2.61 6.11
N MET A 204 -15.35 -1.58 6.79
CA MET A 204 -14.87 -1.18 8.10
C MET A 204 -15.14 -2.23 9.18
N GLU A 205 -16.31 -2.89 9.12
CA GLU A 205 -16.60 -4.01 10.02
C GLU A 205 -15.59 -5.16 9.85
N ARG A 206 -15.26 -5.50 8.60
CA ARG A 206 -14.28 -6.55 8.29
C ARG A 206 -12.86 -6.17 8.67
N ILE A 207 -12.48 -4.91 8.45
CA ILE A 207 -11.19 -4.38 8.90
C ILE A 207 -11.08 -4.49 10.41
N HIS A 208 -12.13 -4.15 11.15
CA HIS A 208 -12.14 -4.26 12.61
C HIS A 208 -11.88 -5.72 13.05
N THR A 209 -12.54 -6.70 12.42
CA THR A 209 -12.25 -8.12 12.69
C THR A 209 -10.80 -8.49 12.36
N ILE A 210 -10.26 -8.03 11.22
CA ILE A 210 -8.87 -8.31 10.82
C ILE A 210 -7.87 -7.72 11.81
N VAL A 211 -8.08 -6.48 12.25
CA VAL A 211 -7.21 -5.79 13.21
C VAL A 211 -7.21 -6.49 14.56
N GLN A 212 -8.39 -6.89 15.05
CA GLN A 212 -8.50 -7.67 16.28
C GLN A 212 -7.74 -9.01 16.18
N VAL A 213 -7.86 -9.71 15.06
CA VAL A 213 -7.19 -10.99 14.82
C VAL A 213 -5.67 -10.83 14.69
N ASN A 214 -5.19 -9.80 13.98
CA ASN A 214 -3.75 -9.54 13.83
C ASN A 214 -3.08 -9.22 15.17
N ASN A 215 -3.76 -8.53 16.10
CA ASN A 215 -3.25 -8.32 17.45
C ASN A 215 -2.97 -9.64 18.19
N PHE A 216 -3.67 -10.74 17.88
CA PHE A 216 -3.37 -12.06 18.45
C PHE A 216 -2.17 -12.76 17.78
N TYR A 217 -1.96 -12.59 16.48
CA TYR A 217 -0.81 -13.22 15.78
C TYR A 217 0.53 -12.54 16.12
N TYR A 218 0.54 -11.24 16.38
CA TYR A 218 1.75 -10.56 16.86
C TYR A 218 2.10 -10.89 18.31
N VAL A 219 1.11 -11.24 19.15
CA VAL A 219 1.34 -11.74 20.52
C VAL A 219 1.72 -13.23 20.52
N GLY A 220 1.24 -14.03 19.56
CA GLY A 220 1.47 -15.47 19.52
C GLY A 220 2.78 -15.94 18.87
N ASN A 221 3.44 -15.11 18.05
CA ASN A 221 4.67 -15.47 17.34
C ASN A 221 5.90 -14.64 17.74
N SER A 222 5.80 -13.86 18.82
CA SER A 222 6.94 -13.19 19.42
C SER A 222 7.50 -14.06 20.54
N GLN A 223 8.56 -14.82 20.24
CA GLN A 223 9.69 -14.90 21.17
C GLN A 223 10.30 -13.49 21.30
N PHE A 224 9.57 -12.54 21.87
CA PHE A 224 10.09 -11.24 22.22
C PHE A 224 9.35 -10.78 23.48
N HIS A 225 9.95 -11.12 24.61
CA HIS A 225 9.63 -10.50 25.90
C HIS A 225 9.73 -8.98 25.74
N ILE A 226 8.61 -8.29 25.94
CA ILE A 226 8.62 -6.87 26.29
C ILE A 226 8.05 -6.79 27.71
N PHE A 227 8.93 -6.47 28.65
CA PHE A 227 8.59 -6.10 30.02
C PHE A 227 7.70 -4.84 29.98
N PHE A 228 6.51 -4.94 30.57
CA PHE A 228 5.72 -3.77 30.96
C PHE A 228 6.10 -3.39 32.39
N SER A 229 6.59 -2.16 32.55
CA SER A 229 6.47 -1.35 33.76
C SER A 229 5.97 0.02 33.35
#